data_AF-A0A9P4H9G1-F1
#
_entry.id   AF-A0A9P4H9G1-F1
#
_cell.length_a   1.000
_cell.length_b   1.000
_cell.length_c   1.000
_cell.angle_alpha   90.00
_cell.angle_beta   90.00
_cell.angle_gamma   90.00
#
_symmetry.space_group_name_H-M   'P 1'
#
loop_
_entity.id
_entity.type
_entity.pdbx_description
1 polymer ?
#
loop_
_entity_poly.entity_id
_entity_poly.type
_entity_poly.pdbx_seq_one_letter_code
_entity_poly.pdbx_strand_id
1 'polypeptide(L)'
;NLSTSTQAATMSILSLPPELVLGIAESLPQDAILSLKLTHRYFNENLLLKPRVKNMPTSECARLVVRAYLSRPMPQRSHVRCIYCKNLYPPSLFRSSNSSACVTTSRDGTDVVELPPRLCAWH
;
A
#
# COMPACT_ATOMS: atom_id res chain seq x y z
N ASN A 1 -10.39 43.94 -19.61
CA ASN A 1 -9.74 42.99 -18.68
C ASN A 1 -9.79 41.59 -19.28
N LEU A 2 -8.85 41.29 -20.20
CA LEU A 2 -8.68 39.95 -20.76
C LEU A 2 -7.68 39.19 -19.87
N SER A 3 -8.18 38.24 -19.10
CA SER A 3 -7.34 37.32 -18.32
C SER A 3 -6.91 36.18 -19.25
N THR A 4 -5.73 36.28 -19.85
CA THR A 4 -5.08 35.15 -20.53
C THR A 4 -4.50 34.22 -19.46
N SER A 5 -5.21 33.13 -19.17
CA SER A 5 -4.64 32.01 -18.40
C SER A 5 -3.68 31.25 -19.32
N THR A 6 -2.37 31.42 -19.11
CA THR A 6 -1.35 30.62 -19.80
C THR A 6 -1.42 29.19 -19.29
N GLN A 7 -2.19 28.35 -19.99
CA GLN A 7 -2.27 26.92 -19.72
C GLN A 7 -0.97 26.30 -20.20
N ALA A 8 -0.02 26.08 -19.29
CA ALA A 8 1.21 25.36 -19.58
C ALA A 8 0.82 23.95 -20.03
N ALA A 9 0.93 23.67 -21.33
CA ALA A 9 0.72 22.34 -21.86
C ALA A 9 1.71 21.40 -21.19
N THR A 10 1.24 20.57 -20.25
CA THR A 10 2.06 19.54 -19.64
C THR A 10 2.35 18.50 -20.70
N MET A 11 3.49 18.64 -21.38
CA MET A 11 3.97 17.62 -22.31
C MET A 11 4.14 16.32 -21.54
N SER A 12 3.32 15.33 -21.88
CA SER A 12 3.36 14.03 -21.23
C SER A 12 4.46 13.19 -21.85
N ILE A 13 5.21 12.45 -21.03
CA ILE A 13 6.19 11.48 -21.52
C ILE A 13 5.55 10.38 -22.39
N LEU A 14 4.22 10.19 -22.29
CA LEU A 14 3.44 9.30 -23.15
C LEU A 14 3.23 9.85 -24.57
N SER A 15 3.41 11.15 -24.79
CA SER A 15 3.31 11.77 -26.13
C SER A 15 4.64 11.76 -26.90
N LEU A 16 5.71 11.25 -26.28
CA LEU A 16 7.00 11.13 -26.93
C LEU A 16 7.03 9.91 -27.88
N PRO A 17 7.77 9.99 -28.99
CA PRO A 17 8.12 8.83 -29.79
C PRO A 17 8.77 7.74 -28.94
N PRO A 18 8.50 6.45 -29.22
CA PRO A 18 9.04 5.33 -28.45
C PRO A 18 10.57 5.35 -28.32
N GLU A 19 11.28 5.81 -29.34
CA GLU A 19 12.74 5.89 -29.39
C GLU A 19 13.29 6.83 -28.31
N LEU A 20 12.60 7.97 -28.09
CA LEU A 20 12.98 8.91 -27.03
C LEU A 20 12.67 8.34 -25.64
N VAL A 21 11.55 7.64 -25.50
CA VAL A 21 11.20 6.97 -24.24
C VAL A 21 12.24 5.91 -23.87
N LEU A 22 12.70 5.12 -24.85
CA LEU A 22 13.75 4.12 -24.66
C LEU A 22 15.09 4.76 -24.32
N GLY A 23 15.47 5.85 -25.01
CA GLY A 23 16.70 6.60 -24.70
C GLY A 23 16.69 7.19 -23.28
N ILE A 24 15.55 7.72 -22.82
CA ILE A 24 15.39 8.16 -21.43
C ILE A 24 15.55 6.96 -20.49
N ALA A 25 14.91 5.83 -20.79
CA ALA A 25 14.96 4.64 -19.96
C ALA A 25 16.38 4.07 -19.79
N GLU A 26 17.25 4.19 -20.80
CA GLU A 26 18.66 3.76 -20.68
C GLU A 26 19.46 4.55 -19.63
N SER A 27 19.09 5.81 -19.41
CA SER A 27 19.73 6.68 -18.41
C SER A 27 19.18 6.51 -16.99
N LEU A 28 18.06 5.80 -16.84
CA LEU A 28 17.36 5.67 -15.56
C LEU A 28 17.86 4.47 -14.74
N PRO A 29 17.91 4.60 -13.40
CA PRO A 29 18.19 3.47 -12.54
C PRO A 29 17.02 2.46 -12.55
N GLN A 30 17.30 1.21 -12.17
CA GLN A 30 16.33 0.11 -12.27
C GLN A 30 15.07 0.30 -11.41
N ASP A 31 15.19 0.99 -10.28
CA ASP A 31 14.05 1.37 -9.43
C ASP A 31 13.13 2.35 -10.17
N ALA A 32 13.67 3.35 -10.87
CA ALA A 32 12.88 4.26 -11.69
C ALA A 32 12.19 3.56 -12.88
N ILE A 33 12.87 2.61 -13.54
CA ILE A 33 12.24 1.80 -14.59
C ILE A 33 11.07 0.98 -14.03
N LEU A 34 11.26 0.35 -12.87
CA LEU A 34 10.18 -0.39 -12.22
C LEU A 34 9.00 0.53 -11.89
N SER A 35 9.24 1.72 -11.36
CA SER A 35 8.20 2.72 -11.09
C SER A 35 7.44 3.11 -12.36
N LEU A 36 8.12 3.34 -13.48
CA LEU A 36 7.47 3.64 -14.76
C LEU A 36 6.58 2.49 -15.24
N LYS A 37 7.07 1.25 -15.17
CA LYS A 37 6.28 0.06 -15.53
C LYS A 37 5.00 -0.06 -14.69
N LEU A 38 5.09 0.25 -13.39
CA LEU A 38 3.94 0.21 -12.48
C LEU A 38 2.98 1.39 -12.66
N THR A 39 3.43 2.49 -13.28
CA THR A 39 2.63 3.71 -13.44
C THR A 39 1.65 3.60 -14.62
N HIS A 40 2.06 3.00 -15.74
CA HIS A 40 1.23 2.95 -16.95
C HIS A 40 1.48 1.71 -17.81
N ARG A 41 0.41 1.17 -18.40
CA ARG A 41 0.46 -0.04 -19.24
C ARG A 41 1.44 0.07 -20.41
N TYR A 42 1.48 1.24 -21.06
CA TYR A 42 2.43 1.51 -22.16
C TYR A 42 3.88 1.24 -21.74
N PHE A 43 4.32 1.76 -20.59
CA PHE A 43 5.68 1.52 -20.09
C PHE A 43 5.88 0.08 -19.66
N ASN A 44 4.84 -0.57 -19.13
CA ASN A 44 4.94 -1.97 -18.74
C ASN A 44 5.28 -2.89 -19.92
N GLU A 45 4.68 -2.62 -21.08
CA GLU A 45 4.87 -3.39 -22.31
C GLU A 45 6.17 -3.02 -23.05
N ASN A 46 6.57 -1.74 -23.02
CA ASN A 46 7.70 -1.25 -23.84
C ASN A 46 9.05 -1.18 -23.10
N LEU A 47 9.06 -1.04 -21.77
CA LEU A 47 10.31 -0.93 -21.02
C LEU A 47 10.82 -2.30 -20.56
N LEU A 48 12.10 -2.58 -20.81
CA LEU A 48 12.76 -3.79 -20.32
C LEU A 48 13.29 -3.58 -18.90
N LEU A 49 12.86 -4.44 -17.98
CA LEU A 49 13.45 -4.50 -16.64
C LEU A 49 14.62 -5.48 -16.71
N LYS A 50 15.84 -5.02 -16.42
CA LYS A 50 17.00 -5.92 -16.42
C LYS A 50 16.90 -6.84 -15.19
N PRO A 51 17.29 -8.12 -15.30
CA PRO A 51 17.33 -9.02 -14.14
C PRO A 51 18.12 -8.36 -13.00
N ARG A 52 17.56 -8.37 -11.79
CA ARG A 52 18.22 -7.75 -10.64
C ARG A 52 19.55 -8.44 -10.39
N VAL A 53 20.64 -7.68 -10.53
CA VAL A 53 21.95 -8.11 -10.08
C VAL A 53 21.92 -8.08 -8.56
N LYS A 54 22.20 -9.23 -7.93
CA LYS A 54 22.35 -9.34 -6.48
C LYS A 54 23.42 -8.32 -6.06
N ASN A 55 23.11 -7.44 -5.11
CA ASN A 55 23.96 -6.35 -4.60
C ASN A 55 23.97 -5.02 -5.38
N MET A 56 22.96 -4.72 -6.20
CA MET A 56 22.84 -3.36 -6.76
C MET A 56 22.62 -2.33 -5.63
N PRO A 57 23.43 -1.26 -5.56
CA PRO A 57 23.26 -0.22 -4.55
C PRO A 57 21.89 0.44 -4.73
N THR A 58 21.13 0.54 -3.64
CA THR A 58 19.85 1.24 -3.63
C THR A 58 20.11 2.75 -3.66
N SER A 59 19.35 3.48 -4.48
CA SER A 59 19.43 4.94 -4.51
C SER A 59 19.15 5.52 -3.11
N GLU A 60 19.70 6.70 -2.82
CA GLU A 60 19.46 7.36 -1.53
C GLU A 60 17.96 7.59 -1.29
N CYS A 61 17.23 8.03 -2.33
CA CYS A 61 15.78 8.16 -2.31
C CYS A 61 15.09 6.83 -2.00
N ALA A 62 15.47 5.72 -2.66
CA ALA A 62 14.90 4.41 -2.38
C ALA A 62 15.16 3.97 -0.93
N ARG A 63 16.37 4.19 -0.41
CA ARG A 63 16.70 3.95 1.00
C ARG A 63 15.83 4.77 1.94
N LEU A 64 15.64 6.05 1.67
CA LEU A 64 14.81 6.93 2.49
C LEU A 64 13.35 6.51 2.47
N VAL A 65 12.81 6.12 1.31
CA VAL A 65 11.44 5.61 1.19
C VAL A 65 11.27 4.28 1.94
N VAL A 66 12.21 3.34 1.78
CA VAL A 66 12.17 2.07 2.53
C VAL A 66 12.24 2.33 4.03
N ARG A 67 13.14 3.21 4.48
CA ARG A 67 13.19 3.63 5.89
C ARG A 67 11.87 4.24 6.31
N ALA A 68 11.32 5.21 5.58
CA ALA A 68 10.04 5.83 5.91
C ALA A 68 8.88 4.81 5.96
N TYR A 69 8.88 3.82 5.06
CA TYR A 69 7.88 2.73 5.06
C TYR A 69 8.01 1.83 6.28
N LEU A 70 9.23 1.41 6.62
CA LEU A 70 9.52 0.56 7.77
C LEU A 70 9.38 1.30 9.11
N SER A 71 9.70 2.59 9.12
CA SER A 71 9.66 3.47 10.29
C SER A 71 8.29 4.05 10.55
N ARG A 72 7.28 3.84 9.67
CA ARG A 72 5.91 4.25 10.00
C ARG A 72 5.49 3.48 11.26
N PRO A 73 5.29 4.16 12.40
CA PRO A 73 4.49 3.55 13.45
C PRO A 73 3.13 3.35 12.80
N MET A 74 2.73 2.09 12.61
CA MET A 74 1.40 1.78 12.13
C MET A 74 0.45 2.53 13.07
N PRO A 75 -0.21 3.62 12.63
CA PRO A 75 -1.12 4.32 13.51
C PRO A 75 -2.09 3.25 13.97
N GLN A 76 -2.22 3.06 15.29
CA GLN A 76 -3.16 2.07 15.81
C GLN A 76 -4.47 2.34 15.09
N ARG A 77 -4.88 1.38 14.24
CA ARG A 77 -6.04 1.59 13.39
C ARG A 77 -7.20 1.84 14.35
N SER A 78 -7.74 3.05 14.34
CA SER A 78 -8.83 3.42 15.25
C SER A 78 -10.02 2.48 15.07
N HIS A 79 -10.14 1.87 13.88
CA HIS A 79 -11.17 0.90 13.53
C HIS A 79 -10.60 -0.26 12.72
N VAL A 80 -11.16 -1.45 12.94
CA VAL A 80 -10.90 -2.69 12.22
C VAL A 80 -12.20 -3.14 11.57
N ARG A 81 -12.11 -3.65 10.34
CA ARG A 81 -13.27 -4.15 9.59
C ARG A 81 -13.54 -5.62 9.92
N CYS A 82 -14.77 -5.94 10.33
CA CYS A 82 -15.22 -7.31 10.58
C CYS A 82 -15.26 -8.14 9.29
N ILE A 83 -14.82 -9.39 9.35
CA ILE A 83 -14.84 -10.31 8.20
C ILE A 83 -16.25 -10.82 7.89
N TYR A 84 -17.15 -10.89 8.87
CA TYR A 84 -18.52 -11.35 8.69
C TYR A 84 -19.45 -10.19 8.25
N CYS A 85 -19.76 -9.25 9.14
CA CYS A 85 -20.70 -8.15 8.85
C CYS A 85 -20.10 -6.98 8.06
N LYS A 86 -18.79 -7.00 7.78
CA LYS A 86 -18.09 -5.99 6.96
C LYS A 86 -18.09 -4.56 7.51
N ASN A 87 -18.63 -4.32 8.70
CA ASN A 87 -18.62 -3.02 9.39
C ASN A 87 -17.28 -2.71 10.06
N LEU A 88 -17.04 -1.42 10.31
CA LEU A 88 -15.86 -0.89 11.00
C LEU A 88 -16.15 -0.70 12.50
N TYR A 89 -15.31 -1.28 13.36
CA TYR A 89 -15.44 -1.18 14.81
C TYR A 89 -14.10 -0.90 15.48
N PRO A 90 -14.06 -0.26 16.65
CA PRO A 90 -12.84 -0.15 17.44
C PRO A 90 -12.19 -1.53 17.70
N PRO A 91 -10.84 -1.63 17.75
CA PRO A 91 -10.13 -2.87 18.03
C PRO A 91 -10.57 -3.59 19.31
N SER A 92 -11.11 -2.86 20.31
CA SER A 92 -11.66 -3.43 21.54
C SER A 92 -12.83 -4.38 21.30
N LEU A 93 -13.59 -4.23 20.22
CA LEU A 93 -14.72 -5.10 19.86
C LEU A 93 -14.29 -6.36 19.10
N PHE A 94 -13.00 -6.62 18.93
CA PHE A 94 -12.46 -7.85 18.35
C PHE A 94 -11.84 -8.78 19.41
N ARG A 95 -12.14 -8.51 20.69
CA ARG A 95 -11.79 -9.41 21.79
C ARG A 95 -12.94 -10.34 22.06
N SER A 96 -12.60 -11.62 22.14
CA SER A 96 -13.51 -12.70 22.48
C SER A 96 -14.33 -12.35 23.71
N SER A 97 -13.71 -11.91 24.81
CA SER A 97 -14.35 -11.54 26.08
C SER A 97 -15.51 -10.53 25.99
N ASN A 98 -15.61 -9.77 24.90
CA ASN A 98 -16.67 -8.78 24.71
C ASN A 98 -17.85 -9.34 23.89
N SER A 99 -17.76 -10.59 23.45
CA SER A 99 -18.81 -11.26 22.69
C SER A 99 -19.94 -11.72 23.60
N SER A 100 -21.18 -11.52 23.16
CA SER A 100 -22.36 -12.09 23.81
C SER A 100 -22.39 -13.63 23.77
N ALA A 101 -21.56 -14.24 22.93
CA ALA A 101 -21.37 -15.69 22.87
C ALA A 101 -20.38 -16.21 23.93
N CYS A 102 -19.72 -15.34 24.69
CA CYS A 102 -18.92 -15.76 25.84
C CYS A 102 -19.81 -16.21 26.99
N VAL A 103 -20.06 -17.50 27.06
CA VAL A 103 -20.76 -18.11 28.18
C VAL A 103 -19.76 -18.25 29.32
N THR A 104 -19.97 -17.50 30.41
CA THR A 104 -19.26 -17.74 31.67
C THR A 104 -19.81 -19.03 32.28
N THR A 105 -19.12 -20.14 32.05
CA THR A 105 -19.32 -21.36 32.83
C THR A 105 -18.69 -21.15 34.22
N SER A 106 -19.47 -21.42 35.25
CA SER A 106 -19.31 -20.88 36.60
C SER A 106 -18.09 -21.38 37.40
N ARG A 107 -17.64 -20.49 38.30
CA ARG A 107 -16.92 -20.62 39.59
C ARG A 107 -15.41 -20.38 39.69
N ASP A 108 -14.54 -20.64 38.72
CA ASP A 108 -13.09 -20.35 38.90
C ASP A 108 -12.30 -19.94 37.65
N GLY A 109 -12.94 -19.71 36.50
CA GLY A 109 -12.22 -19.25 35.31
C GLY A 109 -13.13 -18.97 34.13
N THR A 110 -12.91 -17.84 33.47
CA THR A 110 -13.60 -17.50 32.21
C THR A 110 -13.02 -18.38 31.11
N ASP A 111 -13.76 -19.38 30.65
CA ASP A 111 -13.42 -20.12 29.44
C ASP A 111 -13.81 -19.27 28.23
N VAL A 112 -12.84 -18.53 27.70
CA VAL A 112 -13.05 -17.58 26.61
C VAL A 112 -12.73 -18.29 25.30
N VAL A 113 -13.77 -18.68 24.55
CA VAL A 113 -13.62 -19.20 23.19
C VAL A 113 -13.02 -18.11 22.31
N GLU A 114 -11.84 -18.36 21.73
CA GLU A 114 -11.18 -17.36 20.89
C GLU A 114 -11.93 -17.10 19.59
N LEU A 115 -12.33 -15.84 19.35
CA LEU A 115 -12.89 -15.41 18.08
C LEU A 115 -11.81 -15.48 16.99
N PRO A 116 -12.15 -15.96 15.78
CA PRO A 116 -11.27 -15.88 14.64
C PRO A 116 -10.79 -14.44 14.40
N PRO A 117 -9.55 -14.24 13.89
CA PRO A 117 -9.02 -12.92 13.63
C PRO A 117 -9.98 -12.09 12.78
N ARG A 118 -10.26 -10.86 13.24
CA ARG A 118 -11.16 -9.90 12.57
C ARG A 118 -12.64 -10.29 12.56
N LEU A 119 -13.10 -11.17 13.44
CA LEU A 119 -14.53 -11.30 13.77
C LEU A 119 -14.87 -10.36 14.93
N CYS A 120 -15.91 -9.55 14.79
CA CYS A 120 -16.35 -8.66 15.87
C CYS A 120 -17.18 -9.42 16.90
N ALA A 121 -17.14 -8.99 18.15
CA ALA A 121 -17.84 -9.55 19.30
C ALA A 121 -19.37 -9.70 19.16
N TRP A 122 -19.99 -8.98 18.23
CA TRP A 122 -21.43 -9.09 17.95
C TRP A 122 -21.80 -10.36 17.16
N HIS A 123 -20.81 -11.17 16.77
CA HIS A 123 -20.94 -12.43 16.04
C HIS A 123 -20.02 -13.48 16.67
#